data_AF-A0A945CQE3-F1
#
_entry.id   AF-A0A945CQE3-F1
#
_cell.length_a   1.000
_cell.length_b   1.000
_cell.length_c   1.000
_cell.angle_alpha   90.00
_cell.angle_beta   90.00
_cell.angle_gamma   90.00
#
_symmetry.space_group_name_H-M   'P 1'
#
loop_
_entity.id
_entity.type
_entity.pdbx_description
1 polymer ?
#
loop_
_entity_poly.entity_id
_entity_poly.type
_entity_poly.pdbx_seq_one_letter_code
_entity_poly.pdbx_strand_id
1 'polypeptide(L)'
;MSTPLSSQEEAGSLLERDEAFARSQSVITHQFDVIQTRTQAVIGLATLALTITGFSGPKIAASSPFSRYAMVLGLCFTLISVCIALVGALHIRWLTQIGGETPEAALTSMIEYRDRKTRRFRQALVALVVGLSFYVASVVTFMLKG
;
A
#
# COMPACT_ATOMS: atom_id res chain seq x y z
N MET A 1 -4.37 -23.11 6.00
CA MET A 1 -4.27 -21.98 5.05
C MET A 1 -4.36 -22.55 3.66
N SER A 2 -5.50 -22.37 2.99
CA SER A 2 -5.65 -22.71 1.58
C SER A 2 -4.67 -21.87 0.76
N THR A 3 -3.94 -22.51 -0.15
CA THR A 3 -3.15 -21.80 -1.16
C THR A 3 -4.06 -20.86 -1.94
N PRO A 4 -3.66 -19.60 -2.17
CA PRO A 4 -4.44 -18.69 -3.00
C PRO A 4 -4.58 -19.29 -4.41
N LEU A 5 -5.79 -19.22 -4.97
CA LEU A 5 -6.07 -19.67 -6.33
C LEU A 5 -5.19 -18.89 -7.32
N SER A 6 -4.80 -19.55 -8.40
CA SER A 6 -4.21 -18.88 -9.56
C SER A 6 -5.21 -17.87 -10.14
N SER A 7 -4.73 -16.80 -10.77
CA SER A 7 -5.62 -15.78 -11.36
C SER A 7 -6.59 -16.37 -12.40
N GLN A 8 -6.20 -17.45 -13.08
CA GLN A 8 -7.07 -18.18 -14.01
C GLN A 8 -8.15 -19.00 -13.27
N GLU A 9 -7.77 -19.72 -12.21
CA GLU A 9 -8.72 -20.50 -11.38
C GLU A 9 -9.73 -19.58 -10.67
N GLU A 10 -9.28 -18.40 -10.23
CA GLU A 10 -10.16 -17.38 -9.68
C GLU A 10 -11.12 -16.82 -10.75
N ALA A 11 -10.64 -16.55 -11.97
CA ALA A 11 -11.50 -16.09 -13.06
C ALA A 11 -12.59 -17.12 -13.43
N GLY A 12 -12.20 -18.39 -13.58
CA GLY A 12 -13.13 -19.48 -13.87
C GLY A 12 -14.18 -19.65 -12.77
N SER A 13 -13.75 -19.73 -11.50
CA SER A 13 -14.68 -19.86 -10.37
C SER A 13 -15.62 -18.65 -10.20
N LEU A 14 -15.18 -17.44 -10.54
CA LEU A 14 -16.05 -16.25 -10.54
C LEU A 14 -17.10 -16.28 -11.64
N LEU A 15 -16.76 -16.78 -12.84
CA LEU A 15 -17.72 -16.93 -13.93
C LEU A 15 -18.75 -18.03 -13.65
N GLU A 16 -18.30 -19.16 -13.10
CA GLU A 16 -19.18 -20.26 -12.68
C GLU A 16 -20.14 -19.84 -11.56
N ARG A 17 -19.66 -19.04 -10.59
CA ARG A 17 -20.47 -18.61 -9.46
C ARG A 17 -21.49 -17.53 -9.81
N ASP A 18 -21.07 -16.53 -10.59
CA ASP A 18 -21.84 -15.30 -10.77
C ASP A 18 -22.72 -15.33 -12.03
N GLU A 19 -22.55 -16.33 -12.92
CA GLU A 19 -23.23 -16.59 -14.21
C GLU A 19 -23.20 -15.42 -15.23
N ALA A 20 -22.67 -14.27 -14.83
CA ALA A 20 -22.62 -13.05 -15.62
C ALA A 20 -21.30 -12.30 -15.39
N PHE A 21 -20.56 -12.07 -16.47
CA PHE A 21 -19.29 -11.33 -16.48
C PHE A 21 -19.39 -9.96 -15.79
N ALA A 22 -20.50 -9.22 -16.00
CA ALA A 22 -20.70 -7.91 -15.40
C ALA A 22 -20.71 -7.96 -13.86
N ARG A 23 -21.25 -9.03 -13.28
CA ARG A 23 -21.26 -9.22 -11.83
C ARG A 23 -19.86 -9.53 -11.32
N SER A 24 -19.13 -10.45 -11.95
CA SER A 24 -17.74 -10.75 -11.61
C SER A 24 -16.84 -9.50 -11.71
N GLN A 25 -17.04 -8.68 -12.75
CA GLN A 25 -16.32 -7.40 -12.91
C GLN A 25 -16.66 -6.39 -11.80
N SER A 26 -17.92 -6.33 -11.34
CA SER A 26 -18.31 -5.45 -10.24
C SER A 26 -17.64 -5.83 -8.92
N VAL A 27 -17.51 -7.14 -8.64
CA VAL A 27 -16.79 -7.64 -7.46
C VAL A 27 -15.32 -7.24 -7.49
N ILE A 28 -14.67 -7.40 -8.65
CA ILE A 28 -13.29 -7.00 -8.83
C ILE A 28 -13.13 -5.48 -8.63
N THR A 29 -14.01 -4.67 -9.24
CA THR A 29 -14.01 -3.21 -9.07
C THR A 29 -14.08 -2.82 -7.58
N HIS A 30 -14.97 -3.45 -6.81
CA HIS A 30 -15.06 -3.20 -5.38
C HIS A 30 -13.77 -3.55 -4.62
N GLN A 31 -13.06 -4.62 -5.00
CA GLN A 31 -11.77 -4.95 -4.41
C GLN A 31 -10.70 -3.89 -4.71
N PHE A 32 -10.74 -3.26 -5.89
CA PHE A 32 -9.87 -2.13 -6.21
C PHE A 32 -10.18 -0.91 -5.33
N ASP A 33 -11.45 -0.61 -5.08
CA ASP A 33 -11.84 0.48 -4.16
C ASP A 33 -11.27 0.24 -2.76
N VAL A 34 -11.35 -1.00 -2.26
CA VAL A 34 -10.76 -1.38 -0.97
C VAL A 34 -9.24 -1.15 -0.94
N ILE A 35 -8.53 -1.55 -2.00
CA ILE A 35 -7.08 -1.29 -2.11
C ILE A 35 -6.80 0.21 -2.11
N GLN A 36 -7.60 0.99 -2.84
CA GLN A 36 -7.45 2.45 -2.94
C GLN A 36 -7.66 3.13 -1.59
N THR A 37 -8.75 2.83 -0.88
CA THR A 37 -9.03 3.38 0.45
C THR A 37 -7.93 3.03 1.45
N ARG A 38 -7.47 1.77 1.46
CA ARG A 38 -6.36 1.35 2.35
C ARG A 38 -5.05 2.07 2.03
N THR A 39 -4.79 2.30 0.74
CA THR A 39 -3.60 3.06 0.30
C THR A 39 -3.67 4.52 0.74
N GLN A 40 -4.84 5.16 0.66
CA GLN A 40 -5.04 6.52 1.17
C GLN A 40 -4.79 6.61 2.67
N ALA A 41 -5.21 5.62 3.45
CA ALA A 41 -4.91 5.57 4.88
C ALA A 41 -3.40 5.49 5.17
N VAL A 42 -2.66 4.66 4.42
CA VAL A 42 -1.18 4.57 4.51
C VAL A 42 -0.52 5.92 4.21
N ILE A 43 -0.97 6.61 3.14
CA ILE A 43 -0.47 7.94 2.81
C ILE A 43 -0.80 8.94 3.91
N GLY A 44 -2.03 8.92 4.44
CA GLY A 44 -2.45 9.80 5.53
C GLY A 44 -1.58 9.67 6.78
N LEU A 45 -1.28 8.43 7.20
CA LEU A 45 -0.38 8.16 8.32
C LEU A 45 1.04 8.66 8.05
N ALA A 46 1.56 8.45 6.84
CA ALA A 46 2.87 8.96 6.45
C ALA A 46 2.92 10.49 6.49
N THR A 47 1.90 11.17 5.92
CA THR A 47 1.79 12.64 5.96
C THR A 47 1.70 13.17 7.39
N LEU A 48 0.97 12.51 8.27
CA LEU A 48 0.89 12.88 9.69
C LEU A 48 2.27 12.76 10.36
N ALA A 49 2.99 11.67 10.13
CA ALA A 49 4.34 11.49 10.69
C ALA A 49 5.32 12.57 10.18
N LEU A 50 5.29 12.87 8.88
CA LEU A 50 6.14 13.91 8.28
C LEU A 50 5.83 15.31 8.83
N THR A 51 4.55 15.64 9.00
CA THR A 51 4.13 16.95 9.52
C THR A 51 4.48 17.13 11.00
N ILE A 52 4.21 16.13 11.85
CA ILE A 52 4.62 16.17 13.26
C ILE A 52 6.15 16.34 13.35
N THR A 53 6.90 15.59 12.54
CA THR A 53 8.36 15.72 12.49
C THR A 53 8.82 17.10 12.02
N GLY A 54 8.08 17.76 11.13
CA GLY A 54 8.38 19.14 10.72
C GLY A 54 8.41 20.13 11.89
N PHE A 55 7.55 19.92 12.90
CA PHE A 55 7.50 20.78 14.09
C PHE A 55 8.45 20.34 15.21
N SER A 56 8.46 19.04 15.54
CA SER A 56 9.20 18.51 16.70
C SER A 56 10.57 17.91 16.35
N GLY A 57 10.77 17.53 15.09
CA GLY A 57 11.94 16.81 14.59
C GLY A 57 13.27 17.51 14.83
N PRO A 58 13.43 18.82 14.58
CA PRO A 58 14.71 19.51 14.81
C PRO A 58 15.17 19.41 16.27
N LYS A 59 14.25 19.56 17.23
CA LYS A 59 14.55 19.40 18.67
C LYS A 59 14.95 17.97 19.01
N ILE A 60 14.19 16.99 18.51
CA ILE A 60 14.47 15.56 18.72
C ILE A 60 15.85 15.19 18.13
N ALA A 61 16.17 15.65 16.92
CA ALA A 61 17.43 15.37 16.24
C ALA A 61 18.65 16.09 16.85
N ALA A 62 18.42 17.15 17.62
CA ALA A 62 19.46 17.85 18.37
C ALA A 62 19.82 17.15 19.69
N SER A 63 18.92 16.33 20.24
CA SER A 63 19.08 15.73 21.57
C SER A 63 20.18 14.66 21.67
N SER A 64 20.27 13.77 20.68
CA SER A 64 21.25 12.69 20.68
C SER A 64 21.59 12.21 19.26
N PRO A 65 22.81 11.69 19.03
CA PRO A 65 23.18 11.11 17.73
C PRO A 65 22.25 9.95 17.34
N PHE A 66 21.85 9.10 18.29
CA PHE A 66 20.94 7.99 18.02
C PHE A 66 19.58 8.49 17.54
N SER A 67 18.95 9.44 18.27
CA SER A 67 17.68 10.03 17.86
C SER A 67 17.79 10.67 16.48
N ARG A 68 18.89 11.34 16.16
CA ARG A 68 19.13 11.92 14.83
C ARG A 68 19.13 10.87 13.73
N TYR A 69 19.97 9.84 13.83
CA TYR A 69 20.07 8.83 12.77
C TYR A 69 18.80 7.98 12.64
N ALA A 70 18.19 7.60 13.76
CA ALA A 70 16.91 6.89 13.76
C ALA A 70 15.80 7.74 13.11
N MET A 71 15.76 9.05 13.40
CA MET A 71 14.80 9.97 12.77
C MET A 71 15.00 10.03 11.25
N VAL A 72 16.24 10.23 10.78
CA VAL A 72 16.55 10.30 9.35
C VAL A 72 16.15 9.01 8.64
N LEU A 73 16.52 7.84 9.18
CA LEU A 73 16.11 6.55 8.61
C LEU A 73 14.59 6.39 8.59
N GLY A 74 13.91 6.73 9.69
CA GLY A 74 12.46 6.68 9.77
C GLY A 74 11.76 7.52 8.71
N LEU A 75 12.25 8.75 8.50
CA LEU A 75 11.75 9.66 7.46
C LEU A 75 12.01 9.12 6.05
N CYS A 76 13.21 8.60 5.78
CA CYS A 76 13.53 8.01 4.47
C CYS A 76 12.61 6.84 4.14
N PHE A 77 12.41 5.89 5.06
CA PHE A 77 11.50 4.76 4.84
C PHE A 77 10.03 5.19 4.70
N THR A 78 9.60 6.19 5.47
CA THR A 78 8.26 6.78 5.35
C THR A 78 8.06 7.41 3.97
N LEU A 79 9.05 8.15 3.46
CA LEU A 79 9.01 8.73 2.12
C LEU A 79 9.00 7.66 1.03
N ILE A 80 9.83 6.60 1.16
CA ILE A 80 9.85 5.46 0.24
C ILE A 80 8.46 4.80 0.19
N SER A 81 7.81 4.61 1.34
CA SER A 81 6.44 4.08 1.39
C SER A 81 5.47 4.92 0.55
N VAL A 82 5.48 6.24 0.73
CA VAL A 82 4.62 7.18 -0.02
C VAL A 82 4.90 7.08 -1.53
N CYS A 83 6.17 7.06 -1.94
CA CYS A 83 6.54 6.89 -3.35
C CYS A 83 6.00 5.58 -3.93
N ILE A 84 6.13 4.45 -3.21
CA ILE A 84 5.60 3.15 -3.65
C ILE A 84 4.07 3.18 -3.74
N ALA A 85 3.40 3.78 -2.76
CA ALA A 85 1.94 3.90 -2.72
C ALA A 85 1.41 4.72 -3.91
N LEU A 86 2.03 5.87 -4.20
CA LEU A 86 1.66 6.76 -5.30
C LEU A 86 1.90 6.12 -6.67
N VAL A 87 3.10 5.59 -6.91
CA VAL A 87 3.49 5.03 -8.23
C VAL A 87 2.84 3.66 -8.48
N GLY A 88 2.61 2.87 -7.44
CA GLY A 88 2.09 1.51 -7.56
C GLY A 88 0.58 1.42 -7.40
N ALA A 89 0.10 1.63 -6.17
CA ALA A 89 -1.28 1.34 -5.81
C ALA A 89 -2.27 2.39 -6.34
N LEU A 90 -1.88 3.68 -6.38
CA LEU A 90 -2.74 4.77 -6.86
C LEU A 90 -2.70 5.01 -8.37
N HIS A 91 -1.83 4.36 -9.13
CA HIS A 91 -1.78 4.57 -10.57
C HIS A 91 -3.11 4.20 -11.24
N ILE A 92 -3.83 5.18 -11.78
CA ILE A 92 -5.17 5.02 -12.34
C ILE A 92 -5.03 4.38 -13.74
N ARG A 93 -5.31 3.09 -13.87
CA ARG A 93 -5.73 2.48 -15.15
C ARG A 93 -7.18 2.05 -14.98
N TRP A 94 -8.02 2.42 -15.93
CA TRP A 94 -9.42 2.06 -15.92
C TRP A 94 -9.59 0.58 -16.23
N LEU A 95 -10.34 -0.15 -15.41
CA LEU A 95 -10.65 -1.57 -15.63
C LEU A 95 -11.34 -1.81 -16.98
N THR A 96 -12.09 -0.82 -17.46
CA THR A 96 -12.73 -0.85 -18.78
C THR A 96 -11.74 -0.87 -19.96
N GLN A 97 -10.48 -0.49 -19.73
CA GLN A 97 -9.42 -0.56 -20.73
C GLN A 97 -8.71 -1.93 -20.74
N ILE A 98 -8.97 -2.77 -19.74
CA ILE A 98 -8.42 -4.12 -19.63
C ILE A 98 -9.39 -5.06 -20.35
N GLY A 99 -9.16 -5.27 -21.64
CA GLY A 99 -9.89 -6.22 -22.47
C GLY A 99 -9.20 -7.59 -22.54
N GLY A 100 -9.90 -8.56 -23.09
CA GLY A 100 -9.39 -9.89 -23.43
C GLY A 100 -10.25 -10.49 -24.56
N GLU A 101 -9.69 -11.45 -25.30
CA GLU A 101 -10.41 -12.12 -26.39
C GLU A 101 -11.62 -12.92 -25.89
N THR A 102 -11.61 -13.34 -24.62
CA THR A 102 -12.71 -14.00 -23.92
C THR A 102 -13.02 -13.30 -22.59
N PRO A 103 -14.25 -13.45 -22.05
CA PRO A 103 -14.62 -12.95 -20.72
C PRO A 103 -13.67 -13.45 -19.61
N GLU A 104 -13.23 -14.70 -19.70
CA GLU A 104 -12.28 -15.31 -18.77
C GLU A 104 -10.89 -14.69 -18.87
N ALA A 105 -10.39 -14.44 -20.09
CA ALA A 105 -9.11 -13.78 -20.31
C ALA A 105 -9.12 -12.32 -19.83
N ALA A 106 -10.25 -11.62 -20.00
CA ALA A 106 -10.45 -10.28 -19.48
C ALA A 106 -10.43 -10.28 -17.94
N LEU A 107 -11.20 -11.15 -17.28
CA LEU A 107 -11.19 -11.27 -15.81
C LEU A 107 -9.81 -11.65 -15.26
N THR A 108 -9.12 -12.59 -15.89
CA THR A 108 -7.76 -12.99 -15.52
C THR A 108 -6.82 -11.77 -15.53
N SER A 109 -6.87 -10.97 -16.60
CA SER A 109 -6.05 -9.77 -16.73
C SER A 109 -6.37 -8.70 -15.65
N MET A 110 -7.65 -8.57 -15.29
CA MET A 110 -8.08 -7.68 -14.21
C MET A 110 -7.60 -8.16 -12.83
N ILE A 111 -7.67 -9.47 -12.57
CA ILE A 111 -7.19 -10.11 -11.33
C ILE A 111 -5.68 -9.96 -11.20
N GLU A 112 -4.92 -10.21 -12.26
CA GLU A 112 -3.47 -9.99 -12.24
C GLU A 112 -3.11 -8.53 -11.96
N TYR A 113 -3.89 -7.59 -12.52
CA TYR A 113 -3.70 -6.17 -12.27
C TYR A 113 -3.98 -5.82 -10.80
N ARG A 114 -5.03 -6.39 -10.20
CA ARG A 114 -5.35 -6.27 -8.77
C ARG A 114 -4.21 -6.80 -7.92
N ASP A 115 -3.68 -7.96 -8.25
CA ASP A 115 -2.62 -8.61 -7.47
C ASP A 115 -1.31 -7.83 -7.54
N ARG A 116 -0.98 -7.26 -8.71
CA ARG A 116 0.15 -6.32 -8.84
C ARG A 116 -0.01 -5.13 -7.91
N LYS A 117 -1.19 -4.50 -7.87
CA LYS A 117 -1.46 -3.38 -6.95
C LYS A 117 -1.37 -3.81 -5.48
N THR A 118 -1.92 -4.98 -5.15
CA THR A 118 -1.87 -5.54 -3.79
C THR A 118 -0.42 -5.76 -3.33
N ARG A 119 0.44 -6.28 -4.20
CA ARG A 119 1.88 -6.44 -3.91
C ARG A 119 2.57 -5.09 -3.66
N ARG A 120 2.29 -4.07 -4.49
CA ARG A 120 2.83 -2.71 -4.30
C ARG A 120 2.33 -2.08 -3.00
N PHE A 121 1.05 -2.23 -2.68
CA PHE A 121 0.48 -1.80 -1.41
C PHE A 121 1.18 -2.48 -0.22
N ARG A 122 1.43 -3.79 -0.28
CA ARG A 122 2.16 -4.51 0.78
C ARG A 122 3.58 -3.98 0.95
N GLN A 123 4.29 -3.69 -0.14
CA GLN A 123 5.62 -3.09 -0.08
C GLN A 123 5.60 -1.70 0.58
N ALA A 124 4.63 -0.86 0.22
CA ALA A 124 4.44 0.44 0.87
C ALA A 124 4.16 0.29 2.37
N LEU A 125 3.25 -0.61 2.74
CA LEU A 125 2.90 -0.87 4.13
C LEU A 125 4.12 -1.33 4.95
N VAL A 126 4.92 -2.27 4.42
CA VAL A 126 6.14 -2.75 5.10
C VAL A 126 7.15 -1.61 5.26
N ALA A 127 7.39 -0.82 4.21
CA ALA A 127 8.27 0.35 4.29
C ALA A 127 7.78 1.36 5.33
N LEU A 128 6.46 1.60 5.42
CA LEU A 128 5.89 2.50 6.42
C LEU A 128 6.10 1.96 7.83
N VAL A 129 5.83 0.68 8.08
CA VAL A 129 5.99 0.08 9.41
C VAL A 129 7.45 0.17 9.86
N VAL A 130 8.40 -0.13 8.98
CA VAL A 130 9.83 0.03 9.26
C VAL A 130 10.18 1.49 9.55
N GLY A 131 9.69 2.43 8.74
CA GLY A 131 9.92 3.86 8.93
C GLY A 131 9.36 4.39 10.25
N LEU A 132 8.11 4.04 10.57
CA LEU A 132 7.46 4.42 11.83
C LEU A 132 8.16 3.80 13.04
N SER A 133 8.69 2.59 12.92
CA SER A 133 9.44 1.96 14.01
C SER A 133 10.71 2.76 14.36
N PHE A 134 11.47 3.17 13.35
CA PHE A 134 12.65 4.03 13.56
C PHE A 134 12.27 5.42 14.08
N TYR A 135 11.18 6.00 13.56
CA TYR A 135 10.65 7.27 14.04
C TYR A 135 10.29 7.19 15.53
N VAL A 136 9.53 6.17 15.94
CA VAL A 136 9.14 5.97 17.35
C VAL A 136 10.37 5.73 18.22
N ALA A 137 11.34 4.92 17.78
CA ALA A 137 12.58 4.70 18.52
C ALA A 137 13.34 6.01 18.77
N SER A 138 13.37 6.92 17.78
CA SER A 138 13.97 8.25 17.92
C SER A 138 13.25 9.10 18.98
N VAL A 139 11.91 9.15 18.91
CA VAL A 139 11.06 9.91 19.85
C VAL A 139 11.19 9.37 21.28
N VAL A 140 11.14 8.05 21.46
CA VAL A 140 11.29 7.40 22.77
C VAL A 140 12.66 7.70 23.35
N THR A 141 13.72 7.62 22.54
CA THR A 141 15.07 7.94 23.03
C THR A 141 15.18 9.41 23.45
N PHE A 142 14.55 10.32 22.70
CA PHE A 142 14.46 11.72 23.09
C PHE A 142 13.72 11.91 24.40
N MET A 143 12.61 11.19 24.64
CA MET A 143 11.88 11.31 25.91
C MET A 143 12.65 10.74 27.12
N LEU A 144 13.52 9.76 26.90
CA LEU A 144 14.31 9.14 27.97
C LEU A 144 15.62 9.86 28.27
N LYS A 145 16.20 10.55 27.30
CA LYS A 145 17.56 11.13 27.38
C LYS A 145 17.64 12.62 27.05
N GLY A 146 16.59 13.20 26.49
CA GLY A 146 16.47 14.62 26.17
C GLY A 146 15.73 15.37 27.25
#